data_AF-A0A943KBQ8-F1
#
_entry.id   AF-A0A943KBQ8-F1
#
_cell.length_a   1.000
_cell.length_b   1.000
_cell.length_c   1.000
_cell.angle_alpha   90.00
_cell.angle_beta   90.00
_cell.angle_gamma   90.00
#
_symmetry.space_group_name_H-M   'P 1'
#
loop_
_entity.id
_entity.type
_entity.pdbx_description
1 polymer ?
#
loop_
_entity_poly.entity_id
_entity_poly.type
_entity_poly.pdbx_seq_one_letter_code
_entity_poly.pdbx_strand_id
1 'polypeptide(L)' 'MEDGYPLLCDGKHRPLERPKRKNPLHLAGTNRRLDMQSMETNRVLRRALRTFAEAGAVRVTKGG' A
#
# COMPACT_ATOMS: atom_id res chain seq x y z
N MET A 1 12.74 -7.15 -1.63
CA MET A 1 12.86 -8.11 -0.51
C MET A 1 14.25 -7.93 0.07
N GLU A 2 14.43 -8.15 1.36
CA GLU A 2 15.73 -8.03 2.03
C GLU A 2 15.89 -9.26 2.94
N ASP A 3 16.97 -10.02 2.76
CA ASP A 3 17.24 -11.28 3.47
C ASP A 3 16.07 -12.29 3.44
N GLY A 4 15.36 -12.37 2.30
CA GLY A 4 14.19 -13.24 2.16
C GLY A 4 12.92 -12.72 2.86
N TYR A 5 12.98 -11.56 3.52
CA TYR A 5 11.82 -10.92 4.11
C TYR A 5 11.19 -9.88 3.16
N PRO A 6 9.85 -9.83 3.10
CA PRO A 6 9.14 -8.76 2.42
C PRO A 6 9.31 -7.42 3.15
N LEU A 7 9.34 -6.36 2.35
CA LEU A 7 9.45 -4.98 2.79
C LEU A 7 8.08 -4.31 2.65
N LEU A 8 7.63 -3.64 3.71
CA LEU A 8 6.35 -2.93 3.76
C LEU A 8 6.58 -1.42 3.68
N CYS A 9 5.94 -0.78 2.70
CA CYS A 9 5.96 0.67 2.49
C CYS A 9 4.54 1.20 2.32
N ASP A 10 4.28 2.38 2.87
CA ASP A 10 3.01 3.12 2.69
C ASP A 10 3.23 4.56 2.22
N GLY A 11 4.50 4.99 2.09
CA GLY A 11 4.86 6.34 1.65
C GLY A 11 4.59 7.44 2.67
N LYS A 12 4.22 7.08 3.91
CA LYS A 12 3.96 8.02 5.03
C LYS A 12 4.74 7.62 6.29
N HIS A 13 4.29 6.58 6.98
CA HIS A 13 4.93 6.08 8.19
C HIS A 13 6.10 5.15 7.86
N ARG A 14 6.03 4.49 6.70
CA ARG A 14 7.06 3.61 6.14
C ARG A 14 7.35 4.11 4.72
N PRO A 15 8.21 5.12 4.59
CA PRO A 15 8.57 5.66 3.28
C PRO A 15 9.44 4.66 2.51
N LEU A 16 9.57 4.84 1.20
CA LEU A 16 10.32 3.96 0.29
C LEU A 16 11.79 3.81 0.69
N GLU A 17 12.38 4.87 1.26
CA GLU A 17 13.77 4.95 1.71
C GLU A 17 13.97 4.26 3.07
N ARG A 18 12.89 4.08 3.85
CA ARG A 18 12.92 3.41 5.15
C ARG A 18 11.78 2.40 5.28
N PRO A 19 11.80 1.33 4.47
CA PRO A 19 10.79 0.29 4.49
C PRO A 19 10.81 -0.47 5.82
N LYS A 20 9.68 -1.06 6.20
CA LYS A 20 9.64 -1.98 7.36
C LYS A 20 9.75 -3.42 6.91
N ARG A 21 10.76 -4.14 7.39
CA ARG A 21 10.82 -5.61 7.26
C ARG A 21 9.62 -6.26 7.95
N LYS A 22 8.90 -7.15 7.26
CA LYS A 22 7.72 -7.85 7.79
C LYS A 22 7.94 -9.36 7.72
N ASN A 23 7.54 -10.06 8.78
CA ASN A 23 7.49 -11.52 8.75
C ASN A 23 6.33 -11.94 7.81
N PRO A 24 6.56 -12.79 6.79
CA PRO A 24 5.52 -13.32 5.91
C PRO A 24 4.31 -13.89 6.65
N LEU A 25 4.50 -14.50 7.83
CA LEU A 25 3.43 -15.04 8.67
C LEU A 25 2.41 -13.98 9.16
N HIS A 26 2.77 -12.70 9.06
CA HIS A 26 1.89 -11.57 9.42
C HIS A 26 1.39 -10.79 8.21
N LEU A 27 1.50 -11.36 7.01
CA LEU A 27 0.98 -10.78 5.78
C LEU A 27 -0.18 -11.63 5.27
N ALA A 28 -1.24 -10.95 4.86
CA ALA A 28 -2.31 -11.54 4.07
C ALA A 28 -2.16 -11.07 2.63
N GLY A 29 -2.07 -12.01 1.70
CA GLY A 29 -2.05 -11.70 0.27
C GLY A 29 -3.34 -11.00 -0.15
N THR A 30 -3.25 -10.08 -1.10
CA THR A 30 -4.43 -9.47 -1.73
C THR A 30 -4.38 -9.69 -3.24
N ASN A 31 -5.55 -9.75 -3.88
CA ASN A 31 -5.63 -9.85 -5.35
C ASN A 31 -5.41 -8.49 -6.05
N ARG A 32 -5.05 -7.45 -5.29
CA ARG A 32 -4.78 -6.10 -5.79
C ARG A 32 -3.28 -5.94 -6.02
N ARG A 33 -2.93 -5.31 -7.14
CA ARG A 33 -1.54 -5.08 -7.53
C ARG A 33 -1.36 -3.61 -7.92
N LEU A 34 -0.18 -3.08 -7.63
CA LEU A 34 0.29 -1.81 -8.15
C LEU A 34 1.34 -2.07 -9.21
N ASP A 35 1.37 -1.21 -10.22
CA ASP A 35 2.46 -1.13 -11.18
C ASP A 35 3.70 -0.50 -10.53
N MET A 36 4.87 -0.68 -11.16
CA MET A 36 6.11 -0.13 -10.61
C MET A 36 6.17 1.40 -10.65
N GLN A 37 5.51 2.05 -11.61
CA GLN A 37 5.52 3.52 -11.70
C GLN A 37 4.77 4.13 -10.51
N SER A 38 3.73 3.46 -10.02
CA SER A 38 3.05 3.82 -8.77
C SER A 38 3.95 3.81 -7.52
N MET A 39 5.16 3.24 -7.59
CA MET A 39 6.13 3.19 -6.49
C MET A 39 7.34 4.14 -6.68
N GLU A 40 7.29 5.07 -7.65
CA GLU A 40 8.42 5.96 -7.96
C GLU A 40 8.75 6.93 -6.81
N THR A 41 7.73 7.49 -6.15
CA THR A 41 7.92 8.39 -5.00
C THR A 41 6.90 8.13 -3.90
N ASN A 42 7.22 8.52 -2.67
CA ASN A 42 6.30 8.44 -1.52
C ASN A 42 4.96 9.14 -1.80
N ARG A 43 4.95 10.22 -2.58
CA ARG A 43 3.72 10.94 -2.95
C ARG A 43 2.87 10.14 -3.94
N VAL A 44 3.51 9.53 -4.95
CA VAL A 44 2.82 8.70 -5.95
C VAL A 44 2.26 7.44 -5.29
N LEU A 45 3.05 6.76 -4.45
CA LEU A 45 2.62 5.58 -3.70
C LEU A 45 1.39 5.85 -2.83
N ARG A 46 1.38 6.95 -2.07
CA ARG A 46 0.22 7.33 -1.26
C ARG A 46 -1.03 7.60 -2.09
N ARG A 47 -0.89 8.19 -3.28
CA ARG A 47 -2.01 8.42 -4.20
C ARG A 47 -2.57 7.09 -4.71
N ALA A 48 -1.69 6.20 -5.17
CA ALA A 48 -2.10 4.90 -5.69
C ALA A 48 -2.78 4.02 -4.62
N LEU A 49 -2.24 3.99 -3.40
CA LEU A 49 -2.86 3.27 -2.27
C LEU A 49 -4.23 3.84 -1.88
N ARG A 50 -4.42 5.16 -1.98
CA ARG A 50 -5.71 5.79 -1.68
C ARG A 50 -6.82 5.33 -2.62
N THR A 51 -6.53 5.12 -3.91
CA THR A 51 -7.51 4.59 -4.87
C THR A 51 -8.10 3.26 -4.41
N PHE A 52 -7.30 2.38 -3.79
CA PHE A 52 -7.81 1.11 -3.26
C PHE A 52 -8.59 1.24 -1.96
N ALA A 53 -8.27 2.23 -1.13
CA ALA A 53 -9.06 2.53 0.07
C ALA A 53 -10.45 3.06 -0.33
N GLU A 54 -10.50 3.94 -1.34
CA GLU A 54 -11.76 4.48 -1.87
C GLU A 54 -12.57 3.43 -2.64
N ALA A 55 -11.94 2.57 -3.43
CA ALA A 55 -12.63 1.49 -4.16
C ALA A 55 -13.21 0.40 -3.24
N GLY A 56 -12.64 0.21 -2.04
CA GLY A 56 -13.17 -0.70 -1.02
C GLY A 56 -14.20 -0.05 -0.08
N ALA A 57 -14.30 1.28 -0.08
CA ALA A 57 -15.31 2.01 0.67
C ALA A 57 -16.60 2.04 -0.14
N VAL A 58 -17.59 1.22 0.24
CA VAL A 58 -18.98 1.45 -0.19
C VAL A 58 -19.32 2.89 0.22
N ARG A 59 -19.49 3.78 -0.76
CA ARG A 59 -20.00 5.12 -0.50
C ARG A 59 -21.43 4.95 -0.01
N VAL A 60 -21.65 4.96 1.31
CA VAL A 60 -22.97 5.13 1.89
C VAL A 60 -23.37 6.58 1.59
N THR A 61 -24.08 6.80 0.48
CA THR A 61 -24.74 8.07 0.24
C THR A 61 -25.83 8.21 1.29
N LYS A 62 -25.68 9.13 2.25
CA LYS A 62 -26.81 9.57 3.06
C LYS A 62 -27.83 10.19 2.10
N GLY A 63 -28.96 9.50 1.90
CA GLY A 63 -30.12 10.04 1.20
C GLY A 63 -30.63 11.28 1.92
N GLY A 64 -31.07 12.26 1.12
CA GLY A 64 -31.72 13.48 1.60
C GLY A 64 -33.14 13.26 2.08
#